data_AF-H3BUM9-F1
#
_entry.id   AF-H3BUM9-F1
#
_cell.length_a   1.000
_cell.length_b   1.000
_cell.length_c   1.000
_cell.angle_alpha   90.00
_cell.angle_beta   90.00
_cell.angle_gamma   90.00
#
_symmetry.space_group_name_H-M   'P 1'
#
loop_
_entity.id
_entity.type
_entity.pdbx_description
1 polymer ?
#
loop_
_entity_poly.entity_id
_entity_poly.type
_entity_poly.pdbx_seq_one_letter_code
_entity_poly.pdbx_strand_id
1 'polypeptide(L)'
;MSAIQAAWPSGTECIAKYNFHGTAEQDLPFCKGDVLTIVAVTKDPNWYKAKNKVGREGIIPANYVQKREGVKAGTKLSLMPWFHGKITREQAERLLYPPETGLFLVREST
;
A
#
# COMPACT_ATOMS: atom_id res chain seq x y z
N MET A 1 8.31 -13.97 -4.70
CA MET A 1 7.27 -14.04 -5.76
C MET A 1 6.46 -12.77 -5.69
N SER A 2 6.49 -11.94 -6.75
CA SER A 2 5.61 -10.76 -6.82
C SER A 2 4.18 -11.29 -6.89
N ALA A 3 3.38 -11.01 -5.86
CA ALA A 3 1.95 -11.30 -5.93
C ALA A 3 1.40 -10.55 -7.15
N ILE A 4 0.83 -11.27 -8.11
CA ILE A 4 0.10 -10.65 -9.21
C ILE A 4 -1.04 -9.88 -8.56
N GLN A 5 -0.88 -8.57 -8.45
CA GLN A 5 -1.88 -7.72 -7.83
C GLN A 5 -3.08 -7.69 -8.77
N ALA A 6 -4.21 -8.27 -8.33
CA ALA A 6 -5.44 -8.28 -9.12
C ALA A 6 -5.80 -6.85 -9.54
N ALA A 7 -6.26 -6.69 -10.78
CA ALA A 7 -6.57 -5.37 -11.33
C ALA A 7 -7.62 -4.64 -10.47
N TRP A 8 -7.44 -3.34 -10.28
CA TRP A 8 -8.36 -2.56 -9.45
C TRP A 8 -9.71 -2.35 -10.16
N PRO A 9 -10.85 -2.64 -9.51
CA PRO A 9 -12.17 -2.42 -10.08
C PRO A 9 -12.49 -0.92 -10.22
N SER A 10 -13.45 -0.60 -11.09
CA SER A 10 -13.99 0.76 -11.24
C SER A 10 -14.52 1.29 -9.90
N GLY A 11 -14.31 2.57 -9.62
CA GLY A 11 -14.66 3.22 -8.36
C GLY A 11 -13.60 3.06 -7.25
N THR A 12 -12.55 2.25 -7.47
CA THR A 12 -11.46 2.14 -6.48
C THR A 12 -10.78 3.49 -6.28
N GLU A 13 -10.65 3.92 -5.04
CA GLU A 13 -9.87 5.12 -4.69
C GLU A 13 -8.40 4.75 -4.50
N CYS A 14 -7.52 5.58 -5.06
CA CYS A 14 -6.08 5.48 -4.92
C CYS A 14 -5.50 6.83 -4.50
N ILE A 15 -4.39 6.81 -3.77
CA ILE A 15 -3.62 7.99 -3.39
C ILE A 15 -2.31 8.01 -4.19
N ALA A 16 -1.96 9.15 -4.76
CA ALA A 16 -0.69 9.34 -5.45
C ALA A 16 0.50 9.30 -4.48
N LYS A 17 1.46 8.39 -4.73
CA LYS A 17 2.72 8.27 -3.98
C LYS A 17 3.76 9.31 -4.41
N TYR A 18 3.70 9.73 -5.68
CA TYR A 18 4.62 10.66 -6.32
C TYR A 18 3.85 11.66 -7.21
N ASN A 19 4.56 12.69 -7.67
CA ASN A 19 4.06 13.54 -8.75
C ASN A 19 4.17 12.79 -10.09
N PHE A 20 3.20 13.00 -10.98
CA PHE A 20 3.26 12.51 -12.35
C PHE A 20 2.92 13.65 -13.29
N HIS A 21 3.84 13.99 -14.18
CA HIS A 21 3.73 15.13 -15.09
C HIS A 21 3.08 14.77 -16.44
N GLY A 22 2.81 13.50 -16.69
CA GLY A 22 2.39 13.00 -18.00
C GLY A 22 3.57 12.82 -18.96
N THR A 23 3.47 11.82 -19.82
CA THR A 23 4.43 11.47 -20.86
C THR A 23 3.80 11.45 -22.26
N ALA A 24 2.47 11.30 -22.34
CA ALA A 24 1.67 11.35 -23.55
C ALA A 24 0.42 12.24 -23.34
N GLU A 25 -0.23 12.66 -24.42
CA GLU A 25 -1.42 13.53 -24.36
C GLU A 25 -2.62 12.91 -23.62
N GLN A 26 -2.72 11.58 -23.64
CA GLN A 26 -3.78 10.82 -22.97
C GLN A 26 -3.56 10.66 -21.47
N ASP A 27 -2.39 11.07 -20.96
CA ASP A 27 -2.04 10.91 -19.56
C ASP A 27 -2.77 11.93 -18.70
N LEU A 28 -3.05 11.56 -17.44
CA LEU A 28 -3.62 12.46 -16.45
C LEU A 28 -2.53 12.85 -15.44
N PRO A 29 -1.97 14.08 -15.50
CA PRO A 29 -1.05 14.56 -14.49
C PRO A 29 -1.70 14.71 -13.11
N PHE A 30 -0.93 14.47 -12.06
CA PHE A 30 -1.36 14.60 -10.66
C PHE A 30 -0.17 14.87 -9.72
N CYS A 31 -0.48 15.37 -8.52
CA CYS A 31 0.50 15.61 -7.47
C CYS A 31 0.49 14.49 -6.42
N LYS A 32 1.63 14.28 -5.75
CA LYS A 32 1.73 13.42 -4.57
C LYS A 32 0.66 13.79 -3.55
N GLY A 33 -0.06 12.79 -3.07
CA GLY A 33 -1.17 12.93 -2.12
C GLY A 33 -2.54 13.15 -2.75
N ASP A 34 -2.63 13.41 -4.06
CA ASP A 34 -3.94 13.50 -4.73
C ASP A 34 -4.69 12.16 -4.67
N VAL A 35 -6.02 12.26 -4.52
CA VAL A 35 -6.93 11.12 -4.62
C VAL A 35 -7.42 11.00 -6.06
N LEU A 36 -7.31 9.79 -6.60
CA LEU A 36 -7.72 9.42 -7.94
C LEU A 36 -8.69 8.24 -7.86
N THR A 37 -9.73 8.27 -8.68
CA THR A 37 -10.71 7.19 -8.77
C THR A 37 -10.45 6.39 -10.03
N ILE A 38 -10.24 5.07 -9.90
CA ILE A 38 -10.09 4.18 -11.04
C ILE A 38 -11.41 4.13 -11.82
N VAL A 39 -11.33 4.35 -13.13
CA VAL A 39 -12.46 4.24 -14.06
C VAL A 39 -12.44 2.88 -14.73
N ALA A 40 -11.28 2.47 -15.25
CA ALA A 40 -11.10 1.16 -15.90
C ALA A 40 -9.61 0.76 -15.96
N VAL A 41 -9.36 -0.54 -16.05
CA VAL A 41 -8.04 -1.09 -16.40
C VAL A 41 -7.82 -0.96 -17.91
N THR A 42 -6.59 -0.65 -18.33
CA THR A 42 -6.24 -0.66 -19.76
C THR A 42 -5.82 -2.06 -20.22
N LYS A 43 -5.38 -2.20 -21.48
CA LYS A 43 -4.76 -3.45 -21.96
C LYS A 43 -3.43 -3.75 -21.27
N ASP A 44 -2.74 -2.73 -20.78
CA ASP A 44 -1.50 -2.85 -20.02
C ASP A 44 -1.82 -2.78 -18.51
N PRO A 45 -1.55 -3.84 -17.72
CA PRO A 45 -1.78 -3.86 -16.28
C PRO A 45 -1.04 -2.76 -15.49
N ASN A 46 0.00 -2.17 -16.08
CA ASN A 46 0.74 -1.06 -15.48
C ASN A 46 0.02 0.28 -15.61
N TRP A 47 -1.06 0.36 -16.39
CA TRP A 47 -1.77 1.60 -16.70
C TRP A 47 -3.28 1.48 -16.47
N TYR A 48 -3.83 2.49 -15.82
CA TYR A 48 -5.26 2.60 -15.54
C TYR A 48 -5.81 3.89 -16.13
N LYS A 49 -7.07 3.84 -16.58
CA LYS A 49 -7.85 5.06 -16.77
C LYS A 49 -8.38 5.48 -15.40
N ALA A 50 -8.15 6.72 -15.01
CA ALA A 50 -8.58 7.26 -13.73
C ALA A 50 -9.19 8.65 -13.89
N LYS A 51 -9.87 9.11 -12.84
CA LYS A 51 -10.51 10.42 -12.72
C LYS A 51 -9.98 11.14 -11.48
N ASN A 52 -9.68 12.44 -11.62
CA ASN A 52 -9.29 13.26 -10.48
C ASN A 52 -10.49 14.00 -9.85
N LYS A 53 -10.24 14.70 -8.73
CA LYS A 53 -11.26 15.45 -7.97
C LYS A 53 -12.00 16.55 -8.76
N VAL A 54 -11.38 17.10 -9.81
CA VAL A 54 -12.02 18.11 -10.69
C VAL A 54 -12.74 17.48 -11.88
N GLY A 55 -12.77 16.15 -11.94
CA GLY A 55 -13.51 15.38 -12.93
C GLY A 55 -12.77 15.13 -14.24
N ARG A 56 -11.48 15.49 -14.35
CA ARG A 56 -10.66 15.16 -15.53
C ARG A 56 -10.30 13.68 -15.52
N GLU A 57 -10.34 13.07 -16.69
CA GLU A 57 -9.99 11.66 -16.89
C GLU A 57 -8.76 11.54 -17.78
N GLY A 58 -7.99 10.47 -17.56
CA GLY A 58 -6.86 10.11 -18.40
C GLY A 58 -6.11 8.91 -17.83
N ILE A 59 -4.96 8.62 -18.42
CA ILE A 59 -4.17 7.42 -18.13
C ILE A 59 -3.15 7.72 -17.03
N ILE A 60 -3.05 6.81 -16.06
CA ILE A 60 -2.14 6.90 -14.92
C ILE A 60 -1.34 5.60 -14.72
N PRO A 61 -0.07 5.68 -14.30
CA PRO A 61 0.73 4.50 -14.03
C PRO A 61 0.43 3.92 -12.64
N ALA A 62 0.18 2.62 -12.56
CA ALA A 62 -0.24 1.91 -11.35
C ALA A 62 0.80 2.02 -10.22
N ASN A 63 2.09 2.00 -10.54
CA ASN A 63 3.18 2.10 -9.58
C ASN A 63 3.34 3.50 -8.96
N TYR A 64 2.67 4.53 -9.48
CA TYR A 64 2.68 5.88 -8.92
C TYR A 64 1.58 6.10 -7.89
N VAL A 65 0.65 5.16 -7.75
CA VAL A 65 -0.47 5.27 -6.82
C VAL A 65 -0.52 4.08 -5.87
N GLN A 66 -1.28 4.23 -4.80
CA GLN A 66 -1.53 3.20 -3.81
C GLN A 66 -3.03 3.13 -3.56
N LYS A 67 -3.60 1.92 -3.63
CA LYS A 67 -5.01 1.69 -3.31
C LYS A 67 -5.30 2.15 -1.86
N ARG A 68 -6.35 2.94 -1.68
CA ARG A 68 -6.83 3.38 -0.38
C ARG A 68 -7.90 2.39 0.09
N GLU A 69 -7.64 1.71 1.21
CA GLU A 69 -8.58 0.76 1.80
C GLU A 69 -8.78 1.08 3.29
N GLY A 70 -9.96 0.75 3.81
CA GLY A 70 -10.24 0.87 5.23
C GLY A 70 -9.40 -0.10 6.06
N VAL A 71 -8.79 0.37 7.14
CA VAL A 71 -8.04 -0.47 8.08
C VAL A 71 -9.03 -1.23 8.96
N LYS A 72 -9.13 -2.55 8.77
CA LYS A 72 -10.08 -3.42 9.50
C LYS A 72 -9.53 -4.00 10.82
N ALA A 73 -8.34 -3.57 11.24
CA ALA A 73 -7.67 -4.13 12.42
C ALA A 73 -8.37 -3.79 13.75
N GLY A 74 -9.27 -2.79 13.78
CA GLY A 74 -10.07 -2.44 14.96
C GLY A 74 -9.19 -2.23 16.19
N THR A 75 -9.51 -2.91 17.29
CA THR A 75 -8.77 -2.86 18.56
C THR A 75 -7.45 -3.63 18.57
N LYS A 76 -7.17 -4.45 17.53
CA LYS A 76 -5.89 -5.17 17.38
C LYS A 76 -4.80 -4.30 16.73
N LEU A 77 -5.10 -3.05 16.38
CA LEU A 77 -4.12 -2.13 15.85
C LEU A 77 -3.21 -1.65 17.00
N SER A 78 -1.96 -2.11 16.99
CA SER A 78 -0.92 -1.65 17.92
C SER A 78 0.09 -0.78 17.19
N LEU A 79 0.53 0.30 17.84
CA LEU A 79 1.68 1.10 17.37
C LEU A 79 3.03 0.42 17.62
N MET A 80 3.04 -0.63 18.45
CA MET A 80 4.22 -1.42 18.79
C MET A 80 3.92 -2.91 18.64
N PRO A 81 3.66 -3.41 17.42
CA PRO A 81 3.36 -4.83 17.19
C PRO A 81 4.55 -5.75 17.54
N TRP A 82 5.76 -5.19 17.56
CA TRP A 82 7.01 -5.85 17.92
C TRP A 82 7.32 -5.84 19.43
N PHE A 83 6.48 -5.21 20.26
CA PHE A 83 6.69 -5.14 21.71
C PHE A 83 5.90 -6.23 22.42
N HIS A 84 6.61 -7.10 23.13
CA HIS A 84 6.03 -8.26 23.81
C HIS A 84 5.98 -8.10 25.34
N GLY A 85 6.42 -6.97 25.88
CA GLY A 85 6.41 -6.71 27.33
C GLY A 85 7.29 -7.69 28.10
N LYS A 86 6.76 -8.21 29.22
CA LYS A 86 7.47 -9.09 30.15
C LYS A 86 7.47 -10.55 29.67
N ILE A 87 8.36 -10.86 28.73
CA ILE A 87 8.67 -12.24 28.33
C ILE A 87 10.11 -12.61 28.68
N THR A 88 10.35 -13.89 28.93
CA THR A 88 11.71 -14.40 29.20
C THR A 88 12.54 -14.46 27.93
N ARG A 89 13.87 -14.61 28.09
CA ARG A 89 14.78 -14.82 26.96
C ARG A 89 14.40 -16.07 26.15
N GLU A 90 14.07 -17.17 26.82
CA GLU A 90 13.68 -18.43 26.18
C GLU A 90 12.38 -18.30 25.38
N GLN A 91 11.39 -17.56 25.91
CA GLN A 91 10.15 -17.27 25.19
C GLN A 91 10.42 -16.44 23.92
N ALA A 92 11.33 -15.47 24.00
CA ALA A 92 11.73 -14.68 22.84
C ALA A 92 12.42 -15.53 21.76
N GLU A 93 13.33 -16.43 22.14
CA GLU A 93 14.00 -17.34 21.21
C GLU A 93 13.01 -18.27 20.49
N ARG A 94 11.96 -18.74 21.19
CA ARG A 94 10.88 -19.53 20.57
C ARG A 94 10.03 -18.73 19.59
N LEU A 95 9.74 -17.46 19.88
CA LEU A 95 8.97 -16.58 19.01
C LEU A 95 9.73 -16.17 17.73
N LEU A 96 11.07 -16.18 17.80
CA LEU A 96 11.95 -15.87 16.66
C LEU A 96 12.35 -17.11 15.85
N TYR A 97 11.73 -18.27 16.14
CA TYR A 97 11.92 -19.50 15.38
C TYR A 97 10.74 -19.73 14.42
N PRO A 98 10.98 -20.17 13.16
CA PRO A 98 12.28 -20.50 12.56
C PRO A 98 13.14 -19.26 12.29
N PRO A 99 14.48 -19.42 12.15
CA PRO A 99 15.37 -18.30 11.90
C PRO A 99 15.02 -17.58 10.61
N GLU A 100 14.67 -16.30 10.72
CA GLU A 100 14.37 -15.42 9.60
C GLU A 100 15.21 -14.13 9.73
N THR A 101 16.04 -13.85 8.74
CA THR A 101 16.90 -12.65 8.74
C THR A 101 16.05 -11.40 8.83
N GLY A 102 16.28 -10.61 9.88
CA GLY A 102 15.56 -9.36 10.13
C GLY A 102 14.31 -9.51 11.02
N LEU A 103 13.91 -10.74 11.38
CA LEU A 103 12.86 -10.95 12.38
C LEU A 103 13.39 -10.54 13.76
N PHE A 104 12.65 -9.67 14.45
CA PHE A 104 13.02 -9.16 15.77
C PHE A 104 11.79 -8.95 16.65
N LEU A 105 12.04 -8.81 17.96
CA LEU A 105 11.06 -8.36 18.93
C LEU A 105 11.75 -7.54 20.02
N VAL A 106 10.98 -6.75 20.76
CA VAL A 106 11.44 -6.04 21.97
C VAL A 106 10.70 -6.59 23.18
N ARG A 107 11.45 -6.83 24.26
CA ARG A 107 10.93 -7.28 25.55
C ARG A 107 11.54 -6.45 26.67
N GLU A 108 10.87 -6.41 27.81
CA GLU A 108 11.44 -5.86 29.03
C GLU A 108 12.59 -6.75 29.52
N SER A 109 13.62 -6.14 30.09
CA SER A 109 14.70 -6.89 30.73
C SER A 109 14.18 -7.54 31.99
N THR A 110 14.49 -8.82 32.15
CA THR A 110 14.18 -9.66 33.31
C THR A 110 15.48 -10.08 33.95
#